data_AF-A0A841L611-F1
#
_entry.id   AF-A0A841L611-F1
#
_cell.length_a   1.000
_cell.length_b   1.000
_cell.length_c   1.000
_cell.angle_alpha   90.00
_cell.angle_beta   90.00
_cell.angle_gamma   90.00
#
_symmetry.space_group_name_H-M   'P 1'
#
loop_
_entity.id
_entity.type
_entity.pdbx_description
1 polymer ?
#
loop_
_entity_poly.entity_id
_entity_poly.type
_entity_poly.pdbx_seq_one_letter_code
_entity_poly.pdbx_strand_id
1 'polypeptide(L)' 'MTEPVKVIVTLEAGAPGDVGQRLADKGLKIEAMLDAIGIITGACDAGDIARLQKVDGVAAVEHDIAVDIGPPDAEPS' A
#
# COMPACT_ATOMS: atom_id res chain seq x y z
N MET A 1 1.87 4.89 20.09
CA MET A 1 1.33 5.07 18.73
C MET A 1 2.52 5.18 17.81
N THR A 2 2.64 4.25 16.87
CA THR A 2 3.66 4.31 15.81
C THR A 2 3.18 5.30 14.77
N GLU A 3 4.08 5.99 14.07
CA GLU A 3 3.67 6.89 13.00
C GLU A 3 3.07 6.09 11.82
N PRO A 4 1.97 6.56 11.21
CA PRO A 4 1.37 5.88 10.09
C PRO A 4 2.30 5.95 8.88
N VAL A 5 2.51 4.79 8.25
CA VAL A 5 3.35 4.65 7.05
C VAL A 5 2.49 4.58 5.82
N LYS A 6 2.97 5.18 4.73
CA LYS A 6 2.33 5.10 3.42
C LYS A 6 2.58 3.73 2.82
N VAL A 7 1.53 3.15 2.24
CA VAL A 7 1.56 1.83 1.64
C VAL A 7 0.84 1.81 0.30
N ILE A 8 1.35 0.95 -0.58
CA ILE A 8 0.72 0.54 -1.82
C ILE A 8 0.26 -0.91 -1.62
N VAL A 9 -1.01 -1.16 -1.87
CA VAL A 9 -1.61 -2.49 -1.81
C VAL A 9 -1.94 -2.92 -3.23
N THR A 10 -1.37 -4.05 -3.63
CA THR A 10 -1.65 -4.68 -4.92
C THR A 10 -2.69 -5.77 -4.71
N LEU A 11 -3.71 -5.78 -5.55
CA LEU A 11 -4.81 -6.76 -5.51
C LEU A 11 -4.55 -7.92 -6.46
N GLU A 12 -5.03 -9.10 -6.08
CA GLU A 12 -5.07 -10.28 -6.96
C GLU A 12 -6.05 -10.07 -8.13
N ALA A 13 -5.81 -10.76 -9.23
CA ALA A 13 -6.75 -10.77 -10.35
C ALA A 13 -8.06 -11.43 -9.93
N GLY A 14 -9.17 -10.69 -10.03
CA GLY A 14 -10.48 -11.17 -9.56
C GLY A 14 -10.70 -11.01 -8.06
N ALA A 15 -9.94 -10.12 -7.40
CA ALA A 15 -10.18 -9.73 -6.02
C ALA A 15 -11.66 -9.37 -5.78
N PRO A 16 -12.19 -9.69 -4.59
CA PRO A 16 -13.59 -9.43 -4.28
C PRO A 16 -13.87 -7.92 -4.23
N GLY A 17 -15.06 -7.51 -4.70
CA GLY A 17 -15.42 -6.10 -4.81
C GLY A 17 -15.48 -5.34 -3.47
N ASP A 18 -15.50 -6.05 -2.34
CA ASP A 18 -15.47 -5.48 -1.00
C ASP A 18 -14.07 -5.43 -0.37
N VAL A 19 -13.00 -5.74 -1.12
CA VAL A 19 -11.62 -5.78 -0.59
C VAL A 19 -11.18 -4.46 0.05
N GLY A 20 -11.58 -3.31 -0.52
CA GLY A 20 -11.32 -2.00 0.06
C GLY A 20 -11.93 -1.82 1.45
N GLN A 21 -13.18 -2.25 1.64
CA GLN A 21 -13.83 -2.20 2.95
C GLN A 21 -13.12 -3.10 3.96
N ARG A 22 -12.74 -4.33 3.55
CA ARG A 22 -12.00 -5.25 4.41
C ARG A 22 -10.65 -4.69 4.85
N LEU A 23 -9.94 -4.01 3.94
CA LEU A 23 -8.68 -3.35 4.26
C LEU A 23 -8.89 -2.20 5.25
N ALA A 24 -9.94 -1.39 5.07
CA ALA A 24 -10.29 -0.31 5.99
C ALA A 24 -10.62 -0.82 7.40
N ASP A 25 -11.41 -1.90 7.49
CA ASP A 25 -11.74 -2.57 8.77
C ASP A 25 -10.50 -3.14 9.47
N LYS A 26 -9.41 -3.36 8.73
CA LYS A 26 -8.12 -3.84 9.25
C LYS A 26 -7.11 -2.73 9.53
N GLY A 27 -7.51 -1.46 9.41
CA GLY A 27 -6.69 -0.31 9.78
C GLY A 27 -6.05 0.43 8.61
N LEU A 28 -6.36 0.06 7.35
CA LEU A 28 -5.92 0.86 6.21
C LEU A 28 -6.78 2.12 6.06
N LYS A 29 -6.16 3.29 6.20
CA LYS A 29 -6.75 4.54 5.74
C LYS A 29 -6.54 4.66 4.24
N ILE A 30 -7.58 4.37 3.47
CA ILE A 30 -7.55 4.45 2.00
C ILE A 30 -7.45 5.92 1.55
N GLU A 31 -6.55 6.19 0.63
CA GLU A 31 -6.36 7.50 0.00
C GLU A 31 -6.85 7.51 -1.45
N ALA A 32 -6.49 6.47 -2.22
CA ALA A 32 -7.00 6.27 -3.56
C ALA A 32 -7.18 4.78 -3.86
N MET A 33 -8.20 4.50 -4.67
CA MET A 33 -8.48 3.17 -5.21
C MET A 33 -8.40 3.28 -6.72
N LEU A 34 -7.43 2.57 -7.30
CA LEU A 34 -7.17 2.51 -8.73
C LEU A 34 -7.62 1.14 -9.24
N ASP A 35 -8.94 0.91 -9.23
CA ASP A 35 -9.56 -0.38 -9.53
C ASP A 35 -9.15 -0.95 -10.88
N ALA A 36 -9.00 -0.08 -11.89
CA ALA A 36 -8.63 -0.47 -13.25
C ALA A 36 -7.27 -1.19 -13.33
N ILE A 37 -6.38 -0.95 -12.37
CA ILE A 37 -5.05 -1.57 -12.29
C ILE A 37 -4.86 -2.43 -11.03
N GLY A 38 -5.91 -2.60 -10.22
CA GLY A 38 -5.85 -3.39 -9.00
C GLY A 38 -4.92 -2.81 -7.92
N ILE A 39 -4.81 -1.48 -7.81
CA ILE A 39 -3.96 -0.83 -6.81
C ILE A 39 -4.80 -0.01 -5.83
N ILE A 40 -4.49 -0.08 -4.54
CA ILE A 40 -5.01 0.80 -3.51
C ILE A 40 -3.82 1.49 -2.83
N THR A 41 -3.86 2.81 -2.71
CA THR A 41 -2.89 3.56 -1.91
C THR A 41 -3.52 4.01 -0.61
N GLY A 42 -2.71 4.06 0.45
CA GLY A 42 -3.20 4.49 1.75
C GLY A 42 -2.11 4.61 2.79
N ALA A 43 -2.55 4.75 4.04
CA ALA A 43 -1.68 4.74 5.20
C ALA A 43 -2.20 3.79 6.29
N CYS A 44 -1.31 3.13 7.00
CA CYS A 44 -1.63 2.29 8.15
C CYS A 44 -0.51 2.34 9.18
N ASP A 45 -0.74 1.81 10.37
CA ASP A 45 0.35 1.61 11.32
C ASP A 45 1.30 0.53 10.79
N ALA A 46 2.61 0.70 10.98
CA ALA A 46 3.61 -0.28 10.49
C ALA A 46 3.36 -1.72 11.00
N GLY A 47 2.73 -1.87 12.17
CA GLY A 47 2.35 -3.17 12.74
C GLY A 47 1.15 -3.83 12.06
N ASP A 48 0.38 -3.10 11.26
CA ASP A 48 -0.81 -3.60 10.55
C ASP A 48 -0.49 -4.16 9.16
N ILE A 49 0.69 -3.87 8.60
CA ILE A 49 1.10 -4.35 7.26
C ILE A 49 0.94 -5.87 7.13
N ALA A 50 1.43 -6.64 8.10
CA ALA A 50 1.33 -8.10 8.11
C ALA A 50 -0.12 -8.61 8.25
N ARG A 51 -1.05 -7.78 8.75
CA ARG A 51 -2.49 -8.09 8.80
C ARG A 51 -3.16 -7.77 7.47
N LEU A 52 -2.81 -6.66 6.84
CA LEU A 52 -3.30 -6.27 5.52
C LEU A 52 -2.91 -7.29 4.45
N GLN A 53 -1.68 -7.83 4.51
CA GLN A 53 -1.20 -8.91 3.63
C GLN A 53 -2.02 -10.21 3.71
N LYS A 54 -2.82 -10.40 4.76
CA LYS A 54 -3.65 -11.60 4.96
C LYS A 54 -5.09 -11.40 4.52
N VAL A 55 -5.44 -10.20 4.02
CA VAL A 55 -6.78 -9.95 3.51
C VAL A 55 -6.96 -10.68 2.19
N ASP A 56 -8.07 -11.40 2.07
CA ASP A 56 -8.44 -12.12 0.86
C ASP A 56 -8.56 -11.16 -0.34
N GLY A 57 -7.88 -11.50 -1.44
CA GLY A 57 -7.74 -10.65 -2.62
C GLY A 57 -6.55 -9.68 -2.60
N VAL A 58 -5.72 -9.67 -1.56
CA VAL A 58 -4.45 -8.91 -1.54
C VAL A 58 -3.31 -9.77 -2.06
N ALA A 59 -2.61 -9.28 -3.07
CA ALA A 59 -1.39 -9.88 -3.63
C ALA A 59 -0.14 -9.43 -2.87
N ALA A 60 -0.05 -8.12 -2.59
CA ALA A 60 1.10 -7.53 -1.92
C ALA A 60 0.71 -6.27 -1.13
N VAL A 61 1.50 -5.97 -0.10
CA VAL A 61 1.47 -4.70 0.62
C VAL A 61 2.91 -4.23 0.75
N GLU A 62 3.21 -3.09 0.16
CA GLU A 62 4.53 -2.50 0.06
C GLU A 62 4.54 -1.11 0.66
N HIS A 63 5.69 -0.68 1.19
CA HIS A 63 5.84 0.70 1.62
C HIS A 63 5.88 1.60 0.39
N ASP A 64 5.12 2.68 0.41
CA ASP A 64 5.23 3.74 -0.59
C ASP A 64 6.49 4.56 -0.27
N ILE A 65 7.65 3.98 -0.57
CA ILE A 65 8.93 4.66 -0.46
C ILE A 65 9.12 5.53 -1.69
N ALA A 66 9.10 6.85 -1.49
CA ALA A 66 9.62 7.77 -2.47
C ALA A 66 11.11 7.46 -2.65
N VAL A 67 11.46 6.76 -3.72
CA VAL A 67 12.86 6.60 -4.13
C VAL A 67 13.29 7.95 -4.69
N ASP A 68 14.01 8.72 -3.89
CA ASP A 68 14.72 9.91 -4.35
C ASP A 68 15.90 9.44 -5.22
N ILE A 69 15.64 9.29 -6.51
CA ILE A 69 16.71 9.13 -7.49
C ILE A 69 17.32 10.52 -7.61
N GLY A 70 18.32 10.79 -6.77
CA GLY A 70 19.09 12.03 -6.78
C GLY A 70 19.55 12.40 -8.19
N PRO A 71 19.88 13.68 -8.44
CA PRO A 71 20.14 14.17 -9.79
C PRO A 71 21.18 13.31 -10.51
N PRO A 72 20.97 13.00 -11.81
CA PRO A 72 21.80 12.05 -12.56
C PRO A 72 23.28 12.48 -12.68
N ASP A 73 23.61 13.74 -12.42
CA ASP A 73 24.95 14.33 -12.54
C ASP A 73 25.69 14.49 -11.19
N ALA A 74 25.47 13.61 -10.21
CA ALA A 74 26.33 13.58 -9.02
C ALA A 74 27.74 13.09 -9.39
N GLU A 75 28.61 13.99 -9.83
CA GLU A 75 30.03 13.70 -10.02
C GLU A 75 30.65 13.25 -8.69
N PRO A 76 31.42 12.15 -8.67
CA PRO A 76 32.16 11.76 -7.47
C PRO A 76 33.20 12.84 -7.18
N SER A 77 33.04 13.53 -6.04
CA SER A 77 34.01 14.50 -5.54
C SER A 77 35.26 13.84 -4.95
#